data_AF-A0A6L6L0H8-F1
#
_entry.id   AF-A0A6L6L0H8-F1
#
_cell.length_a   1.000
_cell.length_b   1.000
_cell.length_c   1.000
_cell.angle_alpha   90.00
_cell.angle_beta   90.00
_cell.angle_gamma   90.00
#
_symmetry.space_group_name_H-M   'P 1'
#
loop_
_entity.id
_entity.type
_entity.pdbx_description
1 polymer ?
#
loop_
_entity_poly.entity_id
_entity_poly.type
_entity_poly.pdbx_seq_one_letter_code
_entity_poly.pdbx_strand_id
1 'polypeptide(L)'
;MNGWILFFVCGLIDYIARKTKNKRTDIVNWLGKDWLQKIYDLADVYHCDNIDRVCEDFIEEAKIPDGIFDNVADCRYAIPSHWDIAKVYKRLIKQVAQEKQIGIVDALIKVYNSFLSAKIDDYNSSLYYENPSYLLECYLENTIL
;
A
#
# COMPACT_ATOMS: atom_id res chain seq x y z
N MET A 1 10.85 -17.42 2.35
CA MET A 1 9.42 -17.14 2.61
C MET A 1 8.98 -15.89 1.88
N ASN A 2 8.18 -16.08 0.82
CA ASN A 2 7.08 -15.25 0.30
C ASN A 2 7.22 -13.72 0.35
N GLY A 3 8.43 -13.19 0.11
CA GLY A 3 8.64 -11.74 0.06
C GLY A 3 7.84 -11.08 -1.07
N TRP A 4 7.40 -11.83 -2.06
CA TRP A 4 6.68 -11.33 -3.22
C TRP A 4 5.16 -11.25 -3.00
N ILE A 5 4.57 -12.04 -2.10
CA ILE A 5 3.14 -11.97 -1.75
C ILE A 5 2.77 -10.56 -1.25
N LEU A 6 3.44 -10.10 -0.18
CA LEU A 6 3.18 -8.77 0.37
C LEU A 6 3.53 -7.65 -0.62
N PHE A 7 4.51 -7.88 -1.49
CA PHE A 7 4.85 -6.93 -2.54
C PHE A 7 3.70 -6.77 -3.54
N PHE A 8 3.12 -7.88 -3.98
CA PHE A 8 1.96 -7.90 -4.85
C PHE A 8 0.76 -7.21 -4.20
N VAL A 9 0.44 -7.56 -2.95
CA VAL A 9 -0.68 -6.96 -2.20
C VAL A 9 -0.54 -5.43 -2.13
N CYS A 10 0.64 -4.92 -1.73
CA CYS A 10 0.88 -3.47 -1.69
C CYS A 10 0.79 -2.82 -3.07
N GLY A 11 1.26 -3.51 -4.12
CA GLY A 11 1.18 -3.02 -5.50
C GLY A 11 -0.25 -2.96 -6.01
N LEU A 12 -1.08 -3.97 -5.72
CA LEU A 12 -2.49 -4.00 -6.09
C LEU A 12 -3.27 -2.89 -5.37
N ILE A 13 -3.03 -2.65 -4.07
CA ILE A 13 -3.62 -1.54 -3.32
C ILE A 13 -3.26 -0.19 -3.98
N ASP A 14 -1.97 0.01 -4.31
CA ASP A 14 -1.51 1.23 -4.98
C ASP A 14 -2.15 1.41 -6.36
N TYR A 15 -2.30 0.31 -7.09
CA TYR A 15 -2.90 0.30 -8.43
C TYR A 15 -4.39 0.64 -8.39
N ILE A 16 -5.16 0.02 -7.49
CA ILE A 16 -6.58 0.34 -7.25
C ILE A 16 -6.72 1.81 -6.84
N ALA A 17 -5.87 2.29 -5.92
CA ALA A 17 -5.90 3.67 -5.44
C ALA A 17 -5.71 4.68 -6.58
N ARG A 18 -4.73 4.45 -7.47
CA ARG A 18 -4.51 5.30 -8.64
C ARG A 18 -5.67 5.23 -9.64
N LYS A 19 -6.17 4.01 -9.94
CA LYS A 19 -7.24 3.79 -10.93
C LYS A 19 -8.55 4.46 -10.51
N THR A 20 -8.88 4.41 -9.23
CA THR A 20 -10.10 5.00 -8.64
C THR A 20 -9.89 6.39 -8.04
N LYS A 21 -8.67 6.96 -8.13
CA LYS A 21 -8.33 8.27 -7.56
C LYS A 21 -8.63 8.41 -6.07
N ASN A 22 -8.26 7.40 -5.29
CA ASN A 22 -8.44 7.36 -3.84
C ASN A 22 -7.10 7.32 -3.10
N LYS A 23 -7.11 7.64 -1.81
CA LYS A 23 -5.93 7.39 -0.97
C LYS A 23 -5.81 5.89 -0.71
N ARG A 24 -4.60 5.37 -0.55
CA ARG A 24 -4.41 3.94 -0.21
C ARG A 24 -5.07 3.56 1.11
N THR A 25 -5.08 4.48 2.07
CA THR A 25 -5.82 4.30 3.33
C THR A 25 -7.29 3.99 3.09
N ASP A 26 -7.94 4.70 2.16
CA ASP A 26 -9.36 4.50 1.85
C ASP A 26 -9.57 3.13 1.19
N ILE A 27 -8.70 2.74 0.24
CA ILE A 27 -8.72 1.40 -0.38
C ILE A 27 -8.60 0.29 0.66
N VAL A 28 -7.63 0.40 1.58
CA VAL A 28 -7.45 -0.57 2.67
C VAL A 28 -8.68 -0.66 3.57
N ASN A 29 -9.34 0.47 3.82
CA ASN A 29 -10.54 0.51 4.66
C ASN A 29 -11.78 -0.05 3.96
N TRP A 30 -11.95 0.18 2.64
CA TRP A 30 -13.04 -0.43 1.86
C TRP A 30 -12.88 -1.93 1.70
N LEU A 31 -11.66 -2.41 1.41
CA LEU A 31 -11.38 -3.83 1.37
C LEU A 31 -11.58 -4.46 2.76
N GLY A 32 -11.07 -3.83 3.82
CA GLY A 32 -11.14 -4.39 5.15
C GLY A 32 -10.35 -5.70 5.30
N LYS A 33 -10.37 -6.27 6.50
CA LYS A 33 -9.47 -7.38 6.85
C LYS A 33 -9.71 -8.65 6.02
N ASP A 34 -10.96 -9.00 5.75
CA ASP A 34 -11.30 -10.25 5.07
C ASP A 34 -10.84 -10.25 3.61
N TRP A 35 -11.08 -9.16 2.87
CA TRP A 35 -10.59 -9.04 1.50
C TRP A 35 -9.07 -8.94 1.44
N LEU A 36 -8.45 -8.19 2.34
CA LEU A 36 -6.98 -8.11 2.41
C LEU A 36 -6.35 -9.48 2.71
N GLN A 37 -6.99 -10.29 3.56
CA GLN A 37 -6.56 -11.66 3.82
C GLN A 37 -6.75 -12.54 2.57
N LYS A 38 -7.90 -12.45 1.88
CA LYS A 38 -8.14 -13.16 0.61
C LYS A 38 -7.08 -12.83 -0.44
N ILE A 39 -6.75 -11.55 -0.64
CA ILE A 39 -5.71 -11.12 -1.59
C ILE A 39 -4.35 -11.67 -1.17
N TYR A 40 -4.03 -11.64 0.12
CA TYR A 40 -2.76 -12.17 0.64
C TYR A 40 -2.62 -13.68 0.41
N ASP A 41 -3.67 -14.44 0.69
CA ASP A 41 -3.66 -15.90 0.58
C ASP A 41 -3.65 -16.37 -0.89
N LEU A 42 -4.24 -15.57 -1.79
CA LEU A 42 -4.34 -15.88 -3.23
C LEU A 42 -3.32 -15.12 -4.10
N ALA A 43 -2.40 -14.36 -3.50
CA ALA A 43 -1.37 -13.62 -4.23
C ALA A 43 -0.55 -14.55 -5.13
N ASP A 44 -0.40 -15.82 -4.72
CA ASP A 44 0.33 -16.81 -5.48
C ASP A 44 -0.30 -17.15 -6.84
N VAL A 45 -1.59 -16.90 -6.98
CA VAL A 45 -2.35 -17.05 -8.22
C VAL A 45 -2.38 -15.72 -8.96
N TYR A 46 -2.80 -14.65 -8.28
CA TYR A 46 -3.06 -13.36 -8.92
C TYR A 46 -1.85 -12.69 -9.55
N HIS A 47 -0.63 -12.95 -9.07
CA HIS A 47 0.57 -12.33 -9.68
C HIS A 47 0.89 -12.83 -11.10
N CYS A 48 0.32 -13.97 -11.51
CA CYS A 48 0.42 -14.49 -12.87
C CYS A 48 -0.59 -13.85 -13.82
N ASP A 49 -1.64 -13.23 -13.26
CA ASP A 49 -2.72 -12.62 -14.03
C ASP A 49 -2.41 -11.16 -14.39
N ASN A 50 -3.20 -10.62 -15.32
CA ASN A 50 -3.14 -9.21 -15.64
C ASN A 50 -3.66 -8.37 -14.46
N ILE A 51 -2.81 -7.50 -13.92
CA ILE A 51 -3.14 -6.65 -12.77
C ILE A 51 -4.34 -5.74 -13.02
N ASP A 52 -4.59 -5.28 -14.25
CA ASP A 52 -5.77 -4.48 -14.59
C ASP A 52 -7.07 -5.24 -14.35
N ARG A 53 -7.10 -6.51 -14.77
CA ARG A 53 -8.25 -7.39 -14.58
C ARG A 53 -8.47 -7.68 -13.10
N VAL A 54 -7.41 -8.08 -12.39
CA VAL A 54 -7.47 -8.35 -10.95
C VAL A 54 -7.97 -7.11 -10.20
N CYS A 55 -7.47 -5.92 -10.58
CA CYS A 55 -7.90 -4.65 -10.02
C CYS A 55 -9.39 -4.38 -10.25
N GLU A 56 -9.90 -4.57 -11.47
CA GLU A 56 -11.32 -4.40 -11.82
C GLU A 56 -12.22 -5.32 -10.99
N ASP A 57 -11.86 -6.59 -10.87
CA ASP A 57 -12.61 -7.57 -10.06
C ASP A 57 -12.78 -7.07 -8.61
N PHE A 58 -11.71 -6.59 -7.97
CA PHE A 58 -11.78 -6.09 -6.60
C PHE A 58 -12.51 -4.74 -6.47
N ILE A 59 -12.38 -3.84 -7.45
CA ILE A 59 -13.13 -2.56 -7.47
C ILE A 59 -14.63 -2.85 -7.52
N GLU A 60 -15.06 -3.76 -8.39
CA GLU A 60 -16.46 -4.14 -8.56
C GLU A 60 -17.00 -4.90 -7.34
N GLU A 61 -16.29 -5.96 -6.90
CA GLU A 61 -16.74 -6.81 -5.79
C GLU A 61 -16.81 -6.05 -4.47
N ALA A 62 -15.82 -5.20 -4.17
CA ALA A 62 -15.79 -4.37 -2.97
C ALA A 62 -16.53 -3.03 -3.12
N LYS A 63 -17.11 -2.76 -4.30
CA LYS A 63 -17.88 -1.53 -4.61
C LYS A 63 -17.10 -0.26 -4.28
N ILE A 64 -15.83 -0.21 -4.68
CA ILE A 64 -14.95 0.93 -4.42
C ILE A 64 -15.40 2.10 -5.31
N PRO A 65 -15.80 3.25 -4.74
CA PRO A 65 -16.22 4.40 -5.51
C PRO A 65 -15.01 5.17 -6.07
N ASP A 66 -15.22 5.97 -7.11
CA ASP A 66 -14.21 6.94 -7.55
C ASP A 66 -14.04 8.08 -6.52
N GLY A 67 -12.80 8.50 -6.34
CA GLY A 67 -12.40 9.63 -5.52
C GLY A 67 -11.86 10.80 -6.35
N ILE A 68 -11.14 11.70 -5.68
CA ILE A 68 -10.57 12.92 -6.26
C ILE A 68 -9.06 13.09 -5.98
N PHE A 69 -8.43 12.08 -5.38
CA PHE A 69 -7.01 12.09 -5.03
C PHE A 69 -6.18 11.53 -6.19
N ASP A 70 -5.54 12.43 -6.95
CA ASP A 70 -4.75 12.08 -8.13
C ASP A 70 -3.28 12.53 -7.96
N ASN A 71 -2.59 11.89 -7.01
CA ASN A 71 -1.19 12.22 -6.72
C ASN A 71 -0.22 11.92 -7.88
N VAL A 72 -0.68 11.19 -8.90
CA VAL A 72 0.04 10.97 -10.16
C VAL A 72 -0.02 12.21 -11.03
N ALA A 73 -1.23 12.76 -11.25
CA ALA A 73 -1.41 13.99 -12.01
C ALA A 73 -0.83 15.23 -11.30
N ASP A 74 -0.88 15.26 -9.97
CA ASP A 74 -0.38 16.37 -9.15
C ASP A 74 1.15 16.37 -8.95
N CYS A 75 1.83 15.29 -9.38
CA CYS A 75 3.28 15.16 -9.22
C CYS A 75 4.04 16.07 -10.20
N ARG A 76 5.00 16.84 -9.67
CA ARG A 76 5.85 17.75 -10.47
C ARG A 76 7.18 17.12 -10.90
N TYR A 77 7.45 15.91 -10.46
CA TYR A 77 8.71 15.19 -10.65
C TYR A 77 8.49 13.84 -11.34
N ALA A 78 9.53 13.00 -11.38
CA ALA A 78 9.41 11.63 -11.85
C ALA A 78 8.42 10.86 -10.96
N ILE A 79 7.34 10.38 -11.55
CA ILE A 79 6.29 9.64 -10.84
C ILE A 79 6.83 8.24 -10.50
N PRO A 80 6.88 7.84 -9.22
CA PRO A 80 7.24 6.48 -8.87
C PRO A 80 6.19 5.50 -9.39
N SER A 81 6.63 4.35 -9.89
CA SER A 81 5.69 3.30 -10.28
C SER A 81 4.96 2.74 -9.07
N HIS A 82 3.84 2.06 -9.29
CA HIS A 82 3.12 1.40 -8.21
C HIS A 82 3.96 0.32 -7.52
N TRP A 83 4.87 -0.30 -8.26
CA TRP A 83 5.85 -1.25 -7.72
C TRP A 83 6.91 -0.59 -6.85
N ASP A 84 7.37 0.61 -7.19
CA ASP A 84 8.34 1.35 -6.36
C ASP A 84 7.75 1.65 -4.99
N ILE A 85 6.51 2.14 -4.96
CA ILE A 85 5.79 2.42 -3.72
C ILE A 85 5.44 1.14 -2.95
N ALA A 86 5.04 0.07 -3.65
CA ALA A 86 4.80 -1.24 -3.03
C ALA A 86 6.02 -1.77 -2.28
N LYS A 87 7.23 -1.53 -2.81
CA LYS A 87 8.49 -1.92 -2.18
C LYS A 87 8.71 -1.18 -0.86
N VAL A 88 8.36 0.10 -0.79
CA VAL A 88 8.45 0.93 0.42
C VAL A 88 7.50 0.39 1.49
N TYR A 89 6.20 0.29 1.16
CA TYR A 89 5.19 -0.23 2.09
C TYR A 89 5.49 -1.64 2.57
N LYS A 90 5.85 -2.56 1.67
CA LYS A 90 6.24 -3.93 2.05
C LYS A 90 7.34 -3.95 3.12
N ARG A 91 8.38 -3.13 2.95
CA ARG A 91 9.52 -3.10 3.88
C ARG A 91 9.09 -2.57 5.25
N LEU A 92 8.30 -1.49 5.25
CA LEU A 92 7.77 -0.90 6.48
C LEU A 92 6.84 -1.88 7.21
N ILE A 93 5.86 -2.46 6.51
CA ILE A 93 4.90 -3.42 7.08
C ILE A 93 5.59 -4.63 7.71
N LYS A 94 6.59 -5.20 7.04
CA LYS A 94 7.37 -6.32 7.60
C LYS A 94 8.06 -5.94 8.91
N GLN A 95 8.69 -4.77 8.96
CA GLN A 95 9.37 -4.30 10.15
C GLN A 95 8.38 -4.01 11.28
N VAL A 96 7.24 -3.37 10.99
CA VAL A 96 6.18 -3.11 11.97
C VAL A 96 5.57 -4.41 12.51
N ALA A 97 5.34 -5.41 11.66
CA ALA A 97 4.85 -6.72 12.08
C ALA A 97 5.83 -7.41 13.05
N GLN A 98 7.13 -7.33 12.74
CA GLN A 98 8.18 -7.88 13.60
C GLN A 98 8.30 -7.11 14.92
N GLU A 99 8.36 -5.78 14.87
CA GLU A 99 8.54 -4.94 16.06
C GLU A 99 7.35 -5.06 17.02
N LYS A 100 6.12 -5.02 16.49
CA LYS A 100 4.89 -5.09 17.29
C LYS A 100 4.40 -6.51 17.56
N GLN A 101 5.10 -7.53 17.05
CA GLN A 101 4.73 -8.95 17.18
C GLN A 101 3.27 -9.23 16.77
N ILE A 102 2.88 -8.75 15.58
CA ILE A 102 1.52 -8.90 15.02
C ILE A 102 1.54 -9.55 13.64
N GLY A 103 0.38 -10.04 13.18
CA GLY A 103 0.21 -10.60 11.85
C GLY A 103 0.45 -9.59 10.73
N ILE A 104 0.87 -10.08 9.55
CA ILE A 104 1.21 -9.22 8.40
C ILE A 104 0.02 -8.39 7.93
N VAL A 105 -1.18 -8.97 7.84
CA VAL A 105 -2.39 -8.24 7.42
C VAL A 105 -2.77 -7.18 8.45
N ASP A 106 -2.63 -7.46 9.75
CA ASP A 106 -2.88 -6.47 10.81
C ASP A 106 -1.84 -5.32 10.75
N ALA A 107 -0.58 -5.63 10.49
CA ALA A 107 0.46 -4.62 10.29
C ALA A 107 0.20 -3.78 9.03
N LEU A 108 -0.25 -4.39 7.94
CA LEU A 108 -0.63 -3.69 6.71
C LEU A 108 -1.71 -2.65 6.98
N ILE A 109 -2.81 -3.07 7.62
CA ILE A 109 -3.93 -2.18 7.98
C ILE A 109 -3.43 -1.01 8.85
N LYS A 110 -2.59 -1.31 9.86
CA LYS A 110 -2.04 -0.28 10.77
C LYS A 110 -1.09 0.70 10.06
N VAL A 111 -0.28 0.24 9.10
CA VAL A 111 0.66 1.10 8.37
C VAL A 111 -0.10 2.02 7.41
N TYR A 112 -1.03 1.50 6.62
CA TYR A 112 -1.81 2.32 5.69
C TYR A 112 -2.76 3.30 6.40
N ASN A 113 -3.19 3.02 7.63
CA ASN A 113 -3.97 3.95 8.45
C ASN A 113 -3.11 4.88 9.33
N SER A 114 -1.78 4.90 9.15
CA SER A 114 -0.90 5.80 9.90
C SER A 114 -0.70 7.15 9.21
N PHE A 115 -0.28 8.17 9.97
CA PHE A 115 0.08 9.49 9.42
C PHE A 115 1.16 9.39 8.32
N LEU A 116 2.04 8.38 8.43
CA LEU A 116 3.16 8.19 7.52
C LEU A 116 2.70 7.79 6.12
N SER A 117 1.54 7.12 5.98
CA SER A 117 1.00 6.74 4.67
C SER A 117 0.77 7.96 3.78
N ALA A 118 0.13 9.01 4.32
CA ALA A 118 -0.09 10.26 3.60
C ALA A 118 1.22 10.97 3.21
N LYS A 119 2.29 10.77 3.99
CA LYS A 119 3.61 11.35 3.71
C LYS A 119 4.39 10.56 2.66
N ILE A 120 4.26 9.23 2.65
CA ILE A 120 4.85 8.35 1.62
C ILE A 120 4.15 8.57 0.27
N ASP A 121 2.84 8.81 0.31
CA ASP A 121 2.01 9.01 -0.88
C ASP A 121 2.12 10.42 -1.49
N ASP A 122 2.81 11.33 -0.82
CA ASP A 122 3.17 12.63 -1.39
C ASP A 122 4.36 12.47 -2.34
N TYR A 123 4.07 12.36 -3.63
CA TYR A 123 5.10 12.16 -4.66
C TYR A 123 5.96 13.40 -4.91
N ASN A 124 5.62 14.55 -4.32
CA ASN A 124 6.45 15.74 -4.33
C ASN A 124 7.42 15.80 -3.13
N SER A 125 7.38 14.81 -2.22
CA SER A 125 8.32 14.61 -1.12
C SER A 125 9.41 13.61 -1.50
N SER A 126 10.56 13.65 -0.81
CA SER A 126 11.61 12.63 -0.95
C SER A 126 11.41 11.43 -0.01
N LEU A 127 10.38 11.43 0.83
CA LEU A 127 10.26 10.47 1.94
C LEU A 127 10.24 9.00 1.49
N TYR A 128 9.65 8.68 0.34
CA TYR A 128 9.63 7.31 -0.18
C TYR A 128 11.00 6.83 -0.71
N TYR A 129 12.00 7.71 -0.80
CA TYR A 129 13.40 7.34 -1.04
C TYR A 129 14.19 7.06 0.23
N GLU A 130 13.64 7.39 1.41
CA GLU A 130 14.34 7.21 2.67
C GLU A 130 14.57 5.73 3.00
N ASN A 131 15.57 5.52 3.86
CA ASN A 131 15.93 4.17 4.24
C ASN A 131 14.83 3.50 5.10
N PRO A 132 14.69 2.17 5.06
CA PRO A 132 13.61 1.48 5.76
C PRO A 132 13.63 1.62 7.29
N SER A 133 14.80 1.84 7.89
CA SER A 133 14.93 2.03 9.34
C SER A 133 14.39 3.40 9.76
N TYR A 134 14.69 4.45 9.01
CA TYR A 134 14.17 5.79 9.24
C TYR A 134 12.63 5.81 9.16
N LEU A 135 12.05 5.15 8.16
CA LEU A 135 10.59 5.05 8.04
C LEU A 135 9.96 4.28 9.21
N LEU A 136 10.65 3.25 9.72
CA LEU A 136 10.20 2.51 10.91
C LEU A 136 10.24 3.41 12.14
N GLU A 137 11.34 4.13 12.38
CA GLU A 137 11.48 5.06 13.50
C GLU A 137 10.41 6.15 13.45
N CYS A 138 10.19 6.78 12.30
CA CYS A 138 9.12 7.76 12.12
C CYS A 138 7.74 7.19 12.43
N TYR A 139 7.49 5.93 12.04
CA TYR A 139 6.23 5.24 12.33
C TYR A 139 6.06 4.95 13.84
N LEU A 140 7.13 4.57 14.54
CA LEU A 140 7.10 4.26 15.97
C LEU A 140 6.95 5.52 16.83
N GLU A 141 7.70 6.58 16.48
CA GLU A 141 7.69 7.87 17.17
C GLU A 141 6.48 8.75 16.80
N ASN A 142 5.71 8.35 15.78
CA ASN A 142 4.56 9.08 15.27
C ASN A 142 4.89 10.54 14.86
N THR A 143 6.10 10.76 14.34
CA THR A 143 6.59 12.05 13.83
C THR A 143 7.59 11.83 12.70
N ILE A 144 7.80 12.83 11.84
CA ILE A 144 8.97 12.87 10.95
C ILE A 144 10.17 13.35 11.78
N LEU A 145 11.30 12.65 11.68
CA LEU A 145 12.55 12.92 12.42
C LEU A 145 13.50 13.83 11.64
#